data_AF-A0A8S3H753-F1
#
_entry.id   AF-A0A8S3H753-F1
#
_cell.length_a   1.000
_cell.length_b   1.000
_cell.length_c   1.000
_cell.angle_alpha   90.00
_cell.angle_beta   90.00
_cell.angle_gamma   90.00
#
_symmetry.space_group_name_H-M   'P 1'
#
loop_
_entity.id
_entity.type
_entity.pdbx_description
1 polymer ?
#
loop_
_entity_poly.entity_id
_entity_poly.type
_entity_poly.pdbx_seq_one_letter_code
_entity_poly.pdbx_strand_id
1 'polypeptide(L)'
;HVRHVTKEVNPTGDSNLVRSMMNWINMCMAEALKDEEEPEKNKNIRSWLIYVAHWACVWSLGATGDTDSRVKFDAFFRDLLRGKFEPIPDIFQGKFDLQIPEKGLVHDYYFVFKNRGDWFPWENLMRTAEGTAGTVSMKNIRRYIVPTVDTTRVNYMLDLVVPSKQPILFVGPTGTGKSAYVQNYLMNKIDKDQYMAFFINFSAQTSNNQVQDIIMSRLDRRRKGTFGPPMMKKAVFFVDDMNMPQKDRYGAQGPIELLRQFM
;
A
#
# COMPACT_ATOMS: atom_id res chain seq x y z
N HIS A 1 -10.87 20.15 5.68
CA HIS A 1 -10.05 21.18 5.00
C HIS A 1 -9.32 20.61 3.79
N VAL A 2 -8.45 19.60 3.93
CA VAL A 2 -7.67 18.97 2.83
C VAL A 2 -8.52 18.58 1.61
N ARG A 3 -9.58 17.78 1.80
CA ARG A 3 -10.44 17.32 0.68
C ARG A 3 -11.17 18.43 -0.07
N HIS A 4 -11.34 19.61 0.53
CA HIS A 4 -11.97 20.76 -0.15
C HIS A 4 -11.01 21.47 -1.11
N VAL A 5 -9.70 21.26 -0.96
CA VAL A 5 -8.66 21.93 -1.75
C VAL A 5 -7.82 20.98 -2.60
N THR A 6 -7.94 19.67 -2.36
CA THR A 6 -7.32 18.59 -3.13
C THR A 6 -8.31 17.92 -4.07
N LYS A 7 -7.83 17.55 -5.26
CA LYS A 7 -8.55 16.74 -6.23
C LYS A 7 -8.10 15.29 -6.12
N GLU A 8 -9.07 14.40 -5.93
CA GLU A 8 -8.82 12.96 -5.87
C GLU A 8 -8.78 12.34 -7.27
N VAL A 9 -7.88 11.38 -7.47
CA VAL A 9 -7.78 10.61 -8.72
C VAL A 9 -8.98 9.65 -8.86
N ASN A 10 -9.47 9.11 -7.74
CA ASN A 10 -10.73 8.37 -7.65
C ASN A 10 -11.46 8.76 -6.36
N PRO A 11 -12.80 8.86 -6.38
CA PRO A 11 -13.57 9.21 -5.18
C PRO A 11 -13.33 8.22 -4.04
N THR A 12 -13.07 8.75 -2.85
CA THR A 12 -12.87 7.94 -1.63
C THR A 12 -13.87 8.30 -0.53
N GLY A 13 -14.15 7.31 0.34
CA GLY A 13 -14.97 7.50 1.54
C GLY A 13 -14.10 7.76 2.76
N ASP A 14 -14.51 8.70 3.63
CA ASP A 14 -13.70 9.11 4.79
C ASP A 14 -13.39 7.95 5.74
N SER A 15 -14.37 7.08 5.99
CA SER A 15 -14.20 5.87 6.82
C SER A 15 -13.16 4.91 6.25
N ASN A 16 -13.07 4.79 4.92
CA ASN A 16 -12.08 3.94 4.26
C ASN A 16 -10.67 4.51 4.38
N LEU A 17 -10.51 5.83 4.32
CA LEU A 17 -9.22 6.48 4.51
C LEU A 17 -8.73 6.30 5.96
N VAL A 18 -9.60 6.51 6.95
CA VAL A 18 -9.24 6.27 8.36
C VAL A 18 -8.88 4.80 8.58
N ARG A 19 -9.67 3.86 8.03
CA ARG A 19 -9.36 2.42 8.10
C ARG A 19 -8.01 2.11 7.44
N SER A 20 -7.73 2.70 6.28
CA SER A 20 -6.44 2.54 5.58
C SER A 20 -5.28 3.05 6.43
N MET A 21 -5.43 4.21 7.08
CA MET A 21 -4.42 4.76 7.98
C MET A 21 -4.14 3.82 9.15
N MET A 22 -5.19 3.31 9.82
CA MET A 22 -5.04 2.36 10.93
C MET A 22 -4.38 1.06 10.49
N ASN A 23 -4.75 0.55 9.30
CA ASN A 23 -4.12 -0.62 8.72
C ASN A 23 -2.63 -0.38 8.45
N TRP A 24 -2.26 0.77 7.86
CA TRP A 24 -0.85 1.12 7.66
C TRP A 24 -0.07 1.17 8.96
N ILE A 25 -0.64 1.79 10.01
CA ILE A 25 0.00 1.83 11.33
C ILE A 25 0.24 0.42 11.86
N ASN A 26 -0.79 -0.43 11.85
CA ASN A 26 -0.70 -1.80 12.34
C ASN A 26 0.35 -2.62 11.56
N MET A 27 0.33 -2.55 10.22
CA MET A 27 1.27 -3.30 9.39
C MET A 27 2.72 -2.85 9.61
N CYS A 28 2.97 -1.54 9.66
CA CYS A 28 4.34 -1.05 9.84
C CYS A 28 4.87 -1.34 11.25
N MET A 29 4.03 -1.19 12.29
CA MET A 29 4.44 -1.51 13.67
C MET A 29 4.65 -3.01 13.87
N ALA A 30 3.80 -3.86 13.28
CA ALA A 30 3.97 -5.31 13.34
C ALA A 30 5.29 -5.74 12.67
N GLU A 31 5.61 -5.18 11.50
CA GLU A 31 6.87 -5.45 10.80
C GLU A 31 8.09 -4.94 11.60
N ALA A 32 8.01 -3.75 12.19
CA ALA A 32 9.09 -3.16 12.97
C ALA A 32 9.42 -3.93 14.25
N LEU A 33 8.42 -4.58 14.85
CA LEU A 33 8.54 -5.29 16.12
C LEU A 33 8.67 -6.81 15.96
N LYS A 34 8.68 -7.33 14.72
CA LYS A 34 8.63 -8.79 14.46
C LYS A 34 9.82 -9.56 15.04
N ASP A 35 10.99 -8.92 15.09
CA ASP A 35 12.27 -9.50 15.53
C ASP A 35 12.68 -8.98 16.92
N GLU A 36 11.84 -8.17 17.57
CA GLU A 36 12.09 -7.63 18.92
C GLU A 36 11.64 -8.64 19.98
N GLU A 37 12.55 -9.09 20.85
CA GLU A 37 12.27 -10.08 21.89
C GLU A 37 11.33 -9.55 22.98
N GLU A 38 11.47 -8.27 23.36
CA GLU A 38 10.66 -7.60 24.39
C GLU A 38 10.10 -6.25 23.89
N PRO A 39 9.11 -6.25 22.96
CA PRO A 39 8.57 -5.04 22.33
C PRO A 39 8.07 -4.00 23.34
N GLU A 40 7.48 -4.43 24.45
CA GLU A 40 6.95 -3.59 25.51
C GLU A 40 8.03 -2.80 26.28
N LYS A 41 9.28 -3.24 26.24
CA LYS A 41 10.41 -2.53 26.85
C LYS A 41 11.12 -1.58 25.89
N ASN A 42 10.69 -1.54 24.62
CA ASN A 42 11.29 -0.66 23.63
C ASN A 42 10.99 0.81 23.96
N LYS A 43 12.02 1.51 24.45
CA LYS A 43 11.95 2.93 24.85
C LYS A 43 11.57 3.86 23.71
N ASN A 44 11.69 3.41 22.46
CA ASN A 44 11.40 4.20 21.26
C ASN A 44 9.98 3.96 20.71
N ILE A 45 9.19 3.04 21.27
CA ILE A 45 7.88 2.65 20.73
C ILE A 45 6.92 3.84 20.55
N ARG A 46 6.93 4.79 21.50
CA ARG A 46 6.13 6.02 21.42
C ARG A 46 6.55 6.88 20.23
N SER A 47 7.86 7.01 20.01
CA SER A 47 8.41 7.77 18.88
C SER A 47 8.04 7.10 17.56
N TRP A 48 8.24 5.79 17.46
CA TRP A 48 7.89 5.01 16.27
C TRP A 48 6.41 5.11 15.93
N LEU A 49 5.53 4.96 16.91
CA LEU A 49 4.09 5.07 16.70
C LEU A 49 3.70 6.44 16.14
N ILE A 50 4.29 7.51 16.67
CA ILE A 50 4.03 8.86 16.17
C ILE A 50 4.51 8.98 14.72
N TYR A 51 5.75 8.61 14.40
CA TYR A 51 6.27 8.71 13.03
C TYR A 51 5.50 7.85 12.03
N VAL A 52 5.10 6.65 12.44
CA VAL A 52 4.26 5.78 11.61
C VAL A 52 2.89 6.38 11.39
N ALA A 53 2.29 7.01 12.41
CA ALA A 53 1.02 7.71 12.24
C ALA A 53 1.14 8.84 11.19
N HIS A 54 2.28 9.55 11.17
CA HIS A 54 2.55 10.55 10.13
C HIS A 54 2.67 9.91 8.75
N TRP A 55 3.50 8.87 8.62
CA TRP A 55 3.69 8.17 7.35
C TRP A 55 2.38 7.57 6.83
N ALA A 56 1.61 6.93 7.71
CA ALA A 56 0.30 6.36 7.39
C ALA A 56 -0.72 7.43 7.00
N CYS A 57 -0.66 8.63 7.60
CA CYS A 57 -1.49 9.76 7.20
C CYS A 57 -1.16 10.21 5.77
N VAL A 58 0.14 10.35 5.44
CA VAL A 58 0.60 10.67 4.07
C VAL A 58 0.14 9.62 3.07
N TRP A 59 0.28 8.33 3.39
CA TRP A 59 -0.04 7.21 2.50
C TRP A 59 -1.48 6.68 2.60
N SER A 60 -2.34 7.39 3.34
CA SER A 60 -3.79 7.21 3.33
C SER A 60 -4.47 8.48 2.82
N LEU A 61 -4.49 9.54 3.64
CA LEU A 61 -5.21 10.78 3.36
C LEU A 61 -4.54 11.57 2.23
N GLY A 62 -3.20 11.52 2.16
CA GLY A 62 -2.43 12.17 1.11
C GLY A 62 -2.20 11.33 -0.15
N ALA A 63 -2.63 10.05 -0.17
CA ALA A 63 -2.32 9.13 -1.26
C ALA A 63 -3.25 9.28 -2.47
N THR A 64 -4.48 9.75 -2.25
CA THR A 64 -5.55 9.80 -3.26
C THR A 64 -5.49 11.03 -4.14
N GLY A 65 -4.72 12.05 -3.74
CA GLY A 65 -4.54 13.29 -4.47
C GLY A 65 -3.73 13.12 -5.76
N ASP A 66 -4.07 13.91 -6.78
CA ASP A 66 -3.23 14.10 -7.96
C ASP A 66 -1.92 14.85 -7.63
N THR A 67 -1.05 15.03 -8.63
CA THR A 67 0.27 15.66 -8.46
C THR A 67 0.20 17.03 -7.79
N ASP A 68 -0.74 17.89 -8.22
CA ASP A 68 -0.90 19.23 -7.65
C ASP A 68 -1.44 19.17 -6.23
N SER A 69 -2.34 18.21 -5.96
CA SER A 69 -2.89 17.98 -4.62
C SER A 69 -1.85 17.50 -3.63
N ARG A 70 -0.82 16.76 -4.08
CA ARG A 70 0.30 16.36 -3.21
C ARG A 70 1.09 17.56 -2.69
N VAL A 71 1.30 18.59 -3.52
CA VAL A 71 1.97 19.84 -3.10
C VAL A 71 1.14 20.57 -2.05
N LYS A 72 -0.18 20.67 -2.25
CA LYS A 72 -1.08 21.29 -1.27
C LYS A 72 -1.15 20.48 0.03
N PHE A 73 -1.19 19.15 -0.08
CA PHE A 73 -1.19 18.25 1.08
C PHE A 73 0.11 18.38 1.88
N ASP A 74 1.27 18.41 1.21
CA ASP A 74 2.57 18.62 1.85
C ASP A 74 2.58 19.91 2.69
N ALA A 75 2.20 21.03 2.09
CA ALA A 75 2.14 22.31 2.78
C ALA A 75 1.20 22.28 3.99
N PHE A 76 -0.02 21.77 3.80
CA PHE A 76 -0.99 21.60 4.88
C PHE A 76 -0.46 20.71 6.01
N PHE A 77 0.11 19.56 5.66
CA PHE A 77 0.57 18.57 6.62
C PHE A 77 1.73 19.11 7.44
N ARG A 78 2.72 19.76 6.80
CA ARG A 78 3.83 20.41 7.49
C ARG A 78 3.35 21.52 8.44
N ASP A 79 2.37 22.32 8.03
CA ASP A 79 1.79 23.36 8.87
C ASP A 79 0.99 22.78 10.06
N LEU A 80 0.32 21.64 9.86
CA LEU A 80 -0.31 20.86 10.93
C LEU A 80 0.71 20.38 11.96
N LEU A 81 1.85 19.84 11.51
CA LEU A 81 2.89 19.36 12.43
C LEU A 81 3.60 20.48 13.18
N ARG A 82 3.65 21.68 12.59
CA ARG A 82 4.12 22.91 13.24
C ARG A 82 3.11 23.53 14.19
N GLY A 83 1.91 22.94 14.33
CA GLY A 83 0.87 23.42 15.23
C GLY A 83 0.18 24.71 14.77
N LYS A 84 0.14 24.99 13.46
CA LYS A 84 -0.48 26.23 12.93
C LYS A 84 -2.01 26.18 12.84
N PHE A 85 -2.64 25.03 13.10
CA PHE A 85 -4.10 24.88 13.03
C PHE A 85 -4.69 24.74 14.44
N GLU A 86 -5.67 25.58 14.77
CA GLU A 86 -6.43 25.52 16.03
C GLU A 86 -7.89 25.09 15.79
N PRO A 87 -8.54 24.40 16.76
CA PRO A 87 -7.97 23.90 18.00
C PRO A 87 -7.20 22.59 17.76
N ILE A 88 -5.99 22.51 18.30
CA ILE A 88 -5.25 21.25 18.41
C ILE A 88 -5.93 20.47 19.55
N PRO A 89 -6.48 19.26 19.32
CA PRO A 89 -7.08 18.50 20.40
C PRO A 89 -6.07 18.29 21.54
N ASP A 90 -6.52 18.39 22.80
CA ASP A 90 -5.64 18.41 23.98
C ASP A 90 -4.68 17.21 24.07
N ILE A 91 -5.03 16.09 23.44
CA ILE A 91 -4.21 14.88 23.33
C ILE A 91 -2.89 15.13 22.57
N PHE A 92 -2.86 16.14 21.71
CA PHE A 92 -1.68 16.54 20.94
C PHE A 92 -0.91 17.70 21.61
N GLN A 93 -1.20 18.04 22.87
CA GLN A 93 -0.43 19.02 23.62
C GLN A 93 1.03 18.55 23.81
N GLY A 94 1.94 19.15 23.04
CA GLY A 94 3.37 18.91 23.07
C GLY A 94 4.03 19.42 21.79
N LYS A 95 5.27 19.92 21.88
CA LYS A 95 6.08 20.14 20.68
C LYS A 95 6.42 18.77 20.10
N PHE A 96 5.86 18.44 18.94
CA PHE A 96 6.33 17.30 18.15
C PHE A 96 7.70 17.68 17.59
N ASP A 97 8.76 17.23 18.25
CA ASP A 97 10.14 17.48 17.84
C ASP A 97 10.52 16.55 16.67
N LEU A 98 9.82 16.70 15.54
CA LEU A 98 9.83 15.72 14.46
C LEU A 98 9.82 16.45 13.10
N GLN A 99 10.99 16.73 12.56
CA GLN A 99 11.12 17.40 11.27
C GLN A 99 11.25 16.35 10.16
N ILE A 100 10.15 16.11 9.43
CA ILE A 100 10.26 15.55 8.07
C ILE A 100 11.18 16.50 7.30
N PRO A 101 12.22 16.00 6.59
CA PRO A 101 13.16 16.89 5.92
C PRO A 101 12.45 17.91 5.02
N GLU A 102 12.93 19.16 5.03
CA GLU A 102 12.29 20.29 4.32
C GLU A 102 12.44 20.22 2.79
N LYS A 103 13.38 19.42 2.30
CA LYS A 103 13.60 19.24 0.86
C LYS A 103 12.52 18.32 0.28
N GLY A 104 11.92 18.68 -0.86
CA GLY A 104 10.93 17.80 -1.52
C GLY A 104 9.63 17.65 -0.74
N LEU A 105 8.79 16.72 -1.17
CA LEU A 105 7.47 16.50 -0.58
C LEU A 105 7.53 15.44 0.53
N VAL A 106 6.57 15.46 1.45
CA VAL A 106 6.40 14.40 2.46
C VAL A 106 6.28 12.99 1.87
N HIS A 107 5.76 12.86 0.63
CA HIS A 107 5.69 11.60 -0.10
C HIS A 107 7.06 11.08 -0.60
N ASP A 108 8.10 11.91 -0.58
CA ASP A 108 9.46 11.55 -1.01
C ASP A 108 10.26 10.82 0.08
N TYR A 109 9.66 10.65 1.26
CA TYR A 109 10.30 10.03 2.41
C TYR A 109 9.59 8.74 2.85
N TYR A 110 10.38 7.83 3.40
CA TYR A 110 9.94 6.66 4.16
C TYR A 110 10.52 6.70 5.56
N PHE A 111 9.93 5.93 6.47
CA PHE A 111 10.32 5.90 7.86
C PHE A 111 11.16 4.65 8.18
N VAL A 112 12.23 4.82 8.95
CA VAL A 112 13.11 3.73 9.41
C VAL A 112 13.00 3.57 10.93
N PHE A 113 12.66 2.36 11.36
CA PHE A 113 12.50 1.96 12.77
C PHE A 113 13.85 1.63 13.43
N LYS A 114 14.73 2.63 13.55
CA LYS A 114 16.03 2.47 14.22
C LYS A 114 16.25 3.59 15.22
N ASN A 115 16.74 3.26 16.42
CA ASN A 115 16.84 4.21 17.53
C ASN A 115 15.48 4.91 17.73
N ARG A 116 15.43 6.24 17.81
CA ARG A 116 14.17 7.01 17.94
C ARG A 116 13.32 7.02 16.66
N GLY A 117 13.85 6.53 15.54
CA GLY A 117 13.23 6.61 14.22
C GLY A 117 13.73 7.82 13.44
N ASP A 118 13.81 7.68 12.11
CA ASP A 118 14.26 8.76 11.22
C ASP A 118 13.64 8.63 9.81
N TRP A 119 13.60 9.75 9.08
CA TRP A 119 13.07 9.85 7.73
C TRP A 119 14.18 9.78 6.70
N PHE A 120 14.02 8.89 5.72
CA PHE A 120 14.98 8.75 4.62
C PHE A 120 14.28 8.96 3.27
N PRO A 121 14.94 9.59 2.30
CA PRO A 121 14.39 9.72 0.96
C PRO A 121 14.32 8.34 0.29
N TRP A 122 13.26 8.08 -0.47
CA TRP A 122 13.11 6.81 -1.21
C TRP A 122 14.27 6.53 -2.18
N GLU A 123 14.95 7.58 -2.66
CA GLU A 123 16.14 7.48 -3.50
C GLU A 123 17.27 6.67 -2.83
N ASN A 124 17.40 6.75 -1.50
CA ASN A 124 18.44 6.00 -0.77
C ASN A 124 18.16 4.49 -0.80
N LEU A 125 16.89 4.10 -0.71
CA LEU A 125 16.48 2.71 -0.77
C LEU A 125 16.68 2.13 -2.17
N MET A 126 16.43 2.93 -3.22
CA MET A 126 16.70 2.57 -4.61
C MET A 126 18.19 2.30 -4.86
N ARG A 127 19.07 3.19 -4.39
CA ARG A 127 20.55 3.04 -4.54
C ARG A 127 21.08 1.80 -3.83
N THR A 128 20.55 1.49 -2.64
CA THR A 128 20.94 0.28 -1.90
C THR A 128 20.57 -0.99 -2.67
N ALA A 129 19.38 -1.03 -3.28
CA ALA A 129 18.92 -2.16 -4.10
C ALA A 129 19.80 -2.37 -5.36
N GLU A 130 20.35 -1.30 -5.93
CA GLU A 130 21.27 -1.35 -7.07
C GLU A 130 22.67 -1.87 -6.67
N GLY A 131 23.14 -1.58 -5.45
CA GLY A 131 24.47 -1.95 -4.95
C GLY A 131 24.63 -3.43 -4.56
N THR A 132 23.55 -4.12 -4.18
CA THR A 132 23.55 -5.55 -3.83
C THR A 132 23.41 -6.50 -5.04
N ALA A 133 23.49 -5.99 -6.28
CA ALA A 133 23.36 -6.76 -7.52
C ALA A 133 24.58 -7.65 -7.86
N GLY A 134 25.14 -8.30 -6.85
CA GLY A 134 26.34 -9.12 -6.91
C GLY A 134 26.13 -10.58 -6.55
N THR A 135 24.94 -11.18 -6.72
CA THR A 135 24.81 -12.64 -6.77
C THR A 135 23.44 -13.08 -7.28
N VAL A 136 23.48 -14.04 -8.23
CA VAL A 136 22.37 -14.86 -8.75
C VAL A 136 21.39 -14.18 -9.74
N SER A 137 21.72 -14.37 -11.03
CA SER A 137 20.78 -14.63 -12.14
C SER A 137 19.56 -13.72 -12.34
N MET A 138 19.75 -12.40 -12.46
CA MET A 138 18.73 -11.45 -12.95
C MET A 138 18.98 -10.93 -14.38
N LYS A 139 19.70 -11.68 -15.23
CA LYS A 139 20.03 -11.25 -16.61
C LYS A 139 18.82 -11.15 -17.55
N ASN A 140 17.69 -11.79 -17.24
CA ASN A 140 16.51 -11.80 -18.13
C ASN A 140 15.42 -10.78 -17.75
N ILE A 141 15.53 -10.08 -16.62
CA ILE A 141 14.45 -9.23 -16.07
C ILE A 141 14.75 -7.72 -16.18
N ARG A 142 16.02 -7.34 -16.36
CA ARG A 142 16.42 -5.93 -16.61
C ARG A 142 15.85 -5.32 -17.89
N ARG A 143 15.20 -6.11 -18.76
CA ARG A 143 14.72 -5.63 -20.07
C ARG A 143 13.39 -4.86 -20.03
N TYR A 144 12.62 -4.89 -18.94
CA TYR A 144 11.24 -4.35 -18.96
C TYR A 144 10.86 -3.39 -17.83
N ILE A 145 11.53 -3.40 -16.68
CA ILE A 145 11.23 -2.45 -15.58
C ILE A 145 12.54 -1.88 -15.04
N VAL A 146 12.75 -0.59 -15.27
CA VAL A 146 13.85 0.17 -14.66
C VAL A 146 13.49 0.40 -13.19
N PRO A 147 14.36 0.09 -12.21
CA PRO A 147 14.13 0.46 -10.82
C PRO A 147 13.95 1.98 -10.73
N THR A 148 12.77 2.42 -10.31
CA THR A 148 12.48 3.82 -10.01
C THR A 148 12.06 3.97 -8.56
N VAL A 149 11.97 5.22 -8.12
CA VAL A 149 11.38 5.57 -6.81
C VAL A 149 9.96 4.99 -6.69
N ASP A 150 9.16 5.01 -7.76
CA ASP A 150 7.79 4.47 -7.73
C ASP A 150 7.76 2.94 -7.61
N THR A 151 8.62 2.22 -8.34
CA THR A 151 8.76 0.78 -8.15
C THR A 151 9.22 0.43 -6.73
N THR A 152 10.09 1.25 -6.14
CA THR A 152 10.57 1.09 -4.76
C THR A 152 9.44 1.27 -3.75
N ARG A 153 8.64 2.35 -3.89
CA ARG A 153 7.45 2.62 -3.07
C ARG A 153 6.43 1.49 -3.15
N VAL A 154 6.09 1.04 -4.36
CA VAL A 154 5.13 -0.05 -4.58
C VAL A 154 5.63 -1.36 -3.95
N ASN A 155 6.90 -1.70 -4.15
CA ASN A 155 7.48 -2.90 -3.53
C ASN A 155 7.40 -2.83 -1.99
N TYR A 156 7.79 -1.71 -1.39
CA TYR A 156 7.73 -1.52 0.06
C TYR A 156 6.30 -1.70 0.60
N MET A 157 5.31 -1.14 -0.10
CA MET A 157 3.90 -1.34 0.26
C MET A 157 3.47 -2.79 0.15
N LEU A 158 3.89 -3.49 -0.91
CA LEU A 158 3.56 -4.90 -1.12
C LEU A 158 4.24 -5.81 -0.09
N ASP A 159 5.46 -5.48 0.35
CA ASP A 159 6.19 -6.16 1.42
C ASP A 159 5.40 -6.11 2.75
N LEU A 160 4.67 -5.03 3.01
CA LEU A 160 3.80 -4.90 4.20
C LEU A 160 2.43 -5.57 4.02
N VAL A 161 1.80 -5.36 2.86
CA VAL A 161 0.39 -5.70 2.63
C VAL A 161 0.19 -7.20 2.42
N VAL A 162 1.09 -7.87 1.67
CA VAL A 162 0.95 -9.29 1.33
C VAL A 162 1.04 -10.21 2.57
N PRO A 163 2.01 -10.03 3.49
CA PRO A 163 2.04 -10.80 4.74
C PRO A 163 0.86 -10.51 5.65
N SER A 164 0.42 -9.25 5.71
CA SER A 164 -0.69 -8.77 6.55
C SER A 164 -2.07 -9.11 5.99
N LYS A 165 -2.14 -9.72 4.81
CA LYS A 165 -3.38 -10.13 4.11
C LYS A 165 -4.37 -8.97 3.98
N GLN A 166 -3.85 -7.75 3.85
CA GLN A 166 -4.69 -6.59 3.64
C GLN A 166 -4.94 -6.43 2.13
N PRO A 167 -6.15 -6.08 1.71
CA PRO A 167 -6.40 -5.71 0.32
C PRO A 167 -5.94 -4.27 0.07
N ILE A 168 -5.35 -4.02 -1.11
CA ILE A 168 -4.91 -2.69 -1.55
C ILE A 168 -5.35 -2.42 -2.99
N LEU A 169 -5.68 -1.17 -3.28
CA LEU A 169 -6.05 -0.71 -4.62
C LEU A 169 -5.00 0.27 -5.15
N PHE A 170 -4.38 -0.07 -6.28
CA PHE A 170 -3.47 0.82 -7.00
C PHE A 170 -4.23 1.62 -8.06
N VAL A 171 -4.29 2.94 -7.89
CA VAL A 171 -4.94 3.86 -8.81
C VAL A 171 -3.89 4.73 -9.52
N GLY A 172 -4.10 5.01 -10.80
CA GLY A 172 -3.34 6.02 -11.53
C GLY A 172 -3.61 5.94 -13.04
N PRO A 173 -3.09 6.90 -13.82
CA PRO A 173 -3.30 6.94 -15.27
C PRO A 173 -2.89 5.64 -15.97
N THR A 174 -3.54 5.31 -17.09
CA THR A 174 -3.15 4.14 -17.90
C THR A 174 -1.74 4.30 -18.45
N GLY A 175 -0.99 3.20 -18.57
CA GLY A 175 0.37 3.22 -19.13
C GLY A 175 1.49 3.58 -18.14
N THR A 176 1.20 3.77 -16.85
CA THR A 176 2.21 4.10 -15.84
C THR A 176 2.92 2.91 -15.18
N GLY A 177 2.83 1.71 -15.77
CA GLY A 177 3.55 0.53 -15.29
C GLY A 177 3.01 -0.13 -14.00
N LYS A 178 1.91 0.37 -13.41
CA LYS A 178 1.31 -0.17 -12.17
C LYS A 178 1.19 -1.69 -12.18
N SER A 179 0.56 -2.24 -13.21
CA SER A 179 0.33 -3.68 -13.34
C SER A 179 1.64 -4.44 -13.48
N ALA A 180 2.60 -3.90 -14.23
CA ALA A 180 3.93 -4.50 -14.37
C ALA A 180 4.69 -4.55 -13.03
N TYR A 181 4.59 -3.52 -12.20
CA TYR A 181 5.24 -3.51 -10.87
C TYR A 181 4.69 -4.60 -9.96
N VAL A 182 3.35 -4.69 -9.84
CA VAL A 182 2.69 -5.68 -8.98
C VAL A 182 2.91 -7.10 -9.49
N GLN A 183 2.77 -7.31 -10.80
CA GLN A 183 3.04 -8.62 -11.42
C GLN A 183 4.49 -9.06 -11.19
N ASN A 184 5.46 -8.17 -11.38
CA ASN A 184 6.86 -8.48 -11.14
C ASN A 184 7.12 -8.86 -9.67
N TYR A 185 6.55 -8.12 -8.72
CA TYR A 185 6.65 -8.46 -7.30
C TYR A 185 6.08 -9.85 -7.01
N LEU A 186 4.86 -10.13 -7.49
CA LEU A 186 4.17 -11.40 -7.24
C LEU A 186 4.81 -12.60 -7.97
N MET A 187 5.51 -12.39 -9.08
CA MET A 187 6.18 -13.47 -9.81
C MET A 187 7.59 -13.76 -9.31
N ASN A 188 8.30 -12.73 -8.83
CA ASN A 188 9.74 -12.79 -8.64
C ASN A 188 10.21 -12.53 -7.20
N LYS A 189 9.40 -11.86 -6.35
CA LYS A 189 9.80 -11.51 -4.98
C LYS A 189 9.12 -12.31 -3.88
N ILE A 190 7.86 -12.71 -4.06
CA ILE A 190 7.15 -13.45 -3.01
C ILE A 190 7.77 -14.83 -2.77
N ASP A 191 7.69 -15.29 -1.53
CA ASP A 191 8.03 -16.67 -1.16
C ASP A 191 7.04 -17.65 -1.81
N LYS A 192 7.50 -18.41 -2.80
CA LYS A 192 6.68 -19.36 -3.58
C LYS A 192 6.29 -20.62 -2.80
N ASP A 193 6.94 -20.89 -1.67
CA ASP A 193 6.57 -21.98 -0.78
C ASP A 193 5.36 -21.58 0.08
N GLN A 194 5.29 -20.30 0.46
CA GLN A 194 4.17 -19.76 1.24
C GLN A 194 3.02 -19.19 0.40
N TYR A 195 3.30 -18.65 -0.78
CA TYR A 195 2.33 -17.87 -1.56
C TYR A 195 2.14 -18.39 -2.98
N MET A 196 0.92 -18.24 -3.49
CA MET A 196 0.55 -18.45 -4.89
C MET A 196 -0.09 -17.19 -5.43
N ALA A 197 0.47 -16.65 -6.52
CA ALA A 197 -0.07 -15.49 -7.20
C ALA A 197 -1.00 -15.91 -8.35
N PHE A 198 -2.16 -15.27 -8.44
CA PHE A 198 -3.13 -15.45 -9.51
C PHE A 198 -3.45 -14.10 -10.14
N PHE A 199 -3.51 -14.06 -11.47
CA PHE A 199 -3.74 -12.84 -12.23
C PHE A 199 -5.10 -12.92 -12.93
N ILE A 200 -5.92 -11.91 -12.75
CA ILE A 200 -7.26 -11.78 -13.34
C ILE A 200 -7.29 -10.45 -14.08
N ASN A 201 -7.59 -10.48 -15.37
CA ASN A 201 -7.74 -9.25 -16.16
C ASN A 201 -9.22 -9.04 -16.46
N PHE A 202 -9.77 -7.92 -15.98
CA PHE A 202 -11.14 -7.58 -16.31
C PHE A 202 -11.24 -6.96 -17.70
N SER A 203 -12.35 -7.25 -18.37
CA SER A 203 -12.72 -6.65 -19.64
C SER A 203 -14.18 -6.22 -19.60
N ALA A 204 -14.65 -5.54 -20.65
CA ALA A 204 -16.05 -5.14 -20.77
C ALA A 204 -17.03 -6.32 -20.71
N GLN A 205 -16.59 -7.53 -21.06
CA GLN A 205 -17.42 -8.74 -21.08
C GLN A 205 -17.27 -9.60 -19.84
N THR A 206 -16.45 -9.19 -18.86
CA THR A 206 -16.27 -9.95 -17.63
C THR A 206 -17.56 -9.98 -16.81
N SER A 207 -18.06 -11.18 -16.52
CA SER A 207 -19.27 -11.40 -15.71
C SER A 207 -18.96 -11.92 -14.30
N ASN A 208 -19.93 -11.82 -13.39
CA ASN A 208 -19.76 -12.28 -12.00
C ASN A 208 -19.43 -13.77 -11.95
N ASN A 209 -20.14 -14.57 -12.77
CA ASN A 209 -19.93 -16.01 -12.85
C ASN A 209 -18.51 -16.33 -13.31
N GLN A 210 -17.98 -15.61 -14.31
CA GLN A 210 -16.60 -15.80 -14.77
C GLN A 210 -15.59 -15.50 -13.67
N VAL A 211 -15.76 -14.41 -12.91
CA VAL A 211 -14.86 -14.08 -11.79
C VAL A 211 -14.93 -15.14 -10.69
N GLN A 212 -16.15 -15.58 -10.35
CA GLN A 212 -16.34 -16.65 -9.38
C GLN A 212 -15.66 -17.94 -9.84
N ASP A 213 -15.89 -18.37 -11.08
CA ASP A 213 -15.30 -19.59 -11.64
C ASP A 213 -13.78 -19.52 -11.67
N ILE A 214 -13.22 -18.37 -12.06
CA ILE A 214 -11.77 -18.14 -12.05
C ILE A 214 -11.21 -18.28 -10.63
N ILE A 215 -11.78 -17.59 -9.64
CA ILE A 215 -11.30 -17.66 -8.25
C ILE A 215 -11.44 -19.08 -7.72
N MET A 216 -12.61 -19.69 -7.90
CA MET A 216 -12.93 -21.02 -7.36
C MET A 216 -12.08 -22.11 -8.00
N SER A 217 -11.71 -21.98 -9.28
CA SER A 217 -10.80 -22.92 -9.95
C SER A 217 -9.38 -22.96 -9.34
N ARG A 218 -9.01 -21.95 -8.55
CA ARG A 218 -7.71 -21.83 -7.88
C ARG A 218 -7.74 -22.25 -6.41
N LEU A 219 -8.91 -22.60 -5.89
CA LEU A 219 -9.12 -22.94 -4.48
C LEU A 219 -9.57 -24.39 -4.35
N ASP A 220 -9.01 -25.08 -3.36
CA ASP A 220 -9.44 -26.41 -2.96
C ASP A 220 -10.66 -26.31 -2.06
N ARG A 221 -11.64 -27.18 -2.33
CA ARG A 221 -12.79 -27.35 -1.45
C ARG A 221 -12.35 -28.05 -0.16
N ARG A 222 -12.51 -27.39 0.98
CA ARG A 222 -12.14 -27.91 2.31
C ARG A 222 -13.27 -28.67 2.97
N ARG A 223 -14.44 -28.03 3.03
CA ARG A 223 -15.69 -28.56 3.57
C ARG A 223 -16.87 -27.84 2.90
N LYS A 224 -18.11 -28.21 3.21
CA LYS A 224 -19.29 -27.58 2.61
C LYS A 224 -19.26 -26.06 2.85
N GLY A 225 -19.16 -25.30 1.76
CA GLY A 225 -19.10 -23.83 1.79
C GLY A 225 -17.75 -23.24 2.20
N THR A 226 -16.68 -24.02 2.35
CA THR A 226 -15.34 -23.49 2.67
C THR A 226 -14.33 -23.86 1.59
N PHE A 227 -13.70 -22.85 1.02
CA PHE A 227 -12.68 -22.94 -0.02
C PHE A 227 -11.41 -22.26 0.46
N GLY A 228 -10.26 -22.76 0.03
CA GLY A 228 -8.99 -22.13 0.34
C GLY A 228 -7.88 -22.59 -0.61
N PRO A 229 -6.76 -21.86 -0.67
CA PRO A 229 -5.59 -22.31 -1.42
C PRO A 229 -5.13 -23.71 -0.99
N PRO A 230 -4.26 -24.37 -1.76
CA PRO A 230 -3.60 -25.61 -1.35
C PRO A 230 -3.03 -25.55 0.07
N MET A 231 -2.97 -26.70 0.75
CA MET A 231 -2.47 -26.79 2.14
C MET A 231 -1.13 -26.06 2.28
N MET A 232 -0.99 -25.34 3.40
CA MET A 232 0.21 -24.55 3.75
C MET A 232 0.52 -23.34 2.85
N LYS A 233 -0.30 -23.06 1.82
CA LYS A 233 -0.12 -21.89 0.95
C LYS A 233 -1.18 -20.82 1.20
N LYS A 234 -0.87 -19.58 0.78
CA LYS A 234 -1.75 -18.42 0.75
C LYS A 234 -1.96 -18.00 -0.71
N ALA A 235 -3.19 -17.70 -1.11
CA ALA A 235 -3.48 -17.16 -2.44
C ALA A 235 -3.43 -15.63 -2.44
N VAL A 236 -2.79 -15.04 -3.44
CA VAL A 236 -2.80 -13.60 -3.71
C VAL A 236 -3.38 -13.38 -5.10
N PHE A 237 -4.54 -12.75 -5.17
CA PHE A 237 -5.21 -12.43 -6.43
C PHE A 237 -4.89 -10.98 -6.81
N PHE A 238 -4.26 -10.80 -7.98
CA PHE A 238 -4.13 -9.50 -8.63
C PHE A 238 -5.21 -9.36 -9.68
N VAL A 239 -6.01 -8.29 -9.57
CA VAL A 239 -7.05 -7.95 -10.53
C VAL A 239 -6.63 -6.70 -11.28
N ASP A 240 -6.40 -6.82 -12.58
CA ASP A 240 -6.10 -5.70 -13.47
C ASP A 240 -7.40 -5.11 -14.04
N ASP A 241 -7.35 -3.82 -14.37
CA ASP A 241 -8.43 -3.11 -15.05
C ASP A 241 -9.81 -3.19 -14.37
N MET A 242 -9.86 -3.03 -13.03
CA MET A 242 -11.10 -3.19 -12.25
C MET A 242 -12.28 -2.34 -12.73
N ASN A 243 -12.04 -1.20 -13.38
CA ASN A 243 -13.09 -0.31 -13.87
C ASN A 243 -13.71 -0.75 -15.21
N MET A 244 -13.16 -1.77 -15.88
CA MET A 244 -13.58 -2.20 -17.23
C MET A 244 -14.94 -2.92 -17.32
N PRO A 245 -15.41 -3.72 -16.34
CA PRO A 245 -16.65 -4.47 -16.50
C PRO A 245 -17.86 -3.57 -16.81
N GLN A 246 -18.76 -4.03 -17.68
CA GLN A 246 -19.96 -3.25 -17.98
C GLN A 246 -20.85 -3.04 -16.75
N LYS A 247 -21.40 -1.83 -16.65
CA LYS A 247 -22.40 -1.49 -15.65
C LYS A 247 -23.75 -2.08 -16.06
N ASP A 248 -24.49 -2.58 -15.08
CA ASP A 248 -25.88 -2.97 -15.28
C ASP A 248 -26.80 -1.74 -15.43
N ARG A 249 -28.10 -1.98 -15.59
CA ARG A 249 -29.12 -0.93 -15.72
C ARG A 249 -29.13 0.06 -14.54
N TYR A 250 -28.65 -0.35 -13.38
CA TYR A 250 -28.62 0.44 -12.15
C TYR A 250 -27.23 1.02 -11.85
N GLY A 251 -26.27 0.85 -12.75
CA GLY A 251 -24.92 1.38 -12.62
C GLY A 251 -23.96 0.50 -11.82
N ALA A 252 -24.38 -0.68 -11.36
CA ALA A 252 -23.55 -1.60 -10.60
C ALA A 252 -22.64 -2.42 -11.51
N GLN A 253 -21.44 -2.73 -11.04
CA GLN A 253 -20.49 -3.61 -11.71
C GLN A 253 -20.40 -4.90 -10.91
N GLY A 254 -21.24 -5.87 -11.26
CA GLY A 254 -21.35 -7.13 -10.52
C GLY A 254 -20.00 -7.84 -10.22
N PRO A 255 -19.00 -7.86 -11.13
CA PRO A 255 -17.70 -8.44 -10.82
C PRO A 255 -16.99 -7.77 -9.65
N ILE A 256 -17.13 -6.45 -9.51
CA ILE A 256 -16.53 -5.67 -8.41
C ILE A 256 -17.30 -5.92 -7.10
N GLU A 257 -18.63 -6.01 -7.16
CA GLU A 257 -19.45 -6.32 -5.98
C GLU A 257 -19.16 -7.73 -5.44
N LEU A 258 -18.92 -8.68 -6.35
CA LEU A 258 -18.51 -10.02 -5.96
C LEU A 258 -17.16 -10.00 -5.23
N LEU A 259 -16.17 -9.25 -5.73
CA LEU A 259 -14.88 -9.10 -5.04
C LEU A 259 -15.04 -8.51 -3.63
N ARG A 260 -15.96 -7.55 -3.44
CA ARG A 260 -16.24 -6.99 -2.11
C ARG A 260 -16.80 -8.03 -1.13
N GLN A 261 -17.55 -9.02 -1.59
CA GLN A 261 -18.07 -10.09 -0.74
C GLN A 261 -16.99 -11.09 -0.31
N PHE A 262 -15.89 -11.19 -1.05
CA PHE A 262 -14.75 -12.05 -0.70
C PHE A 262 -13.81 -11.43 0.35
N MET A 263 -13.93 -10.13 0.61
CA MET A 263 -13.06 -9.34 1.52
C MET A 263 -13.65 -9.21 2.91
#